data_AF-A0A8H7N4F7-F1
#
_entry.id   AF-A0A8H7N4F7-F1
#
_cell.length_a   1.000
_cell.length_b   1.000
_cell.length_c   1.000
_cell.angle_alpha   90.00
_cell.angle_beta   90.00
_cell.angle_gamma   90.00
#
_symmetry.space_group_name_H-M   'P 1'
#
loop_
_entity.id
_entity.type
_entity.pdbx_description
1 polymer ?
#
loop_
_entity_poly.entity_id
_entity_poly.type
_entity_poly.pdbx_seq_one_letter_code
_entity_poly.pdbx_strand_id
1 'polypeptide(L)'
;MDWRAEGSEKVAITVIQRPAKVQFTDERYGGAILVNPGGPSDSGIMHAVRIAEQLQTIVDSDDEGGLFFDVIGFDPGGVGYHPQAGMFCRLPVPKWDAPIGQSDDILEYFFRTCSDSSACAFREDSIEKTRARFHHLIESLDISPLPVSSTSEHSADVVTSSDLRRFIKEVVYHPVATFPLLDRLLVELADGNETTMAIRKQSGLLNRDRQLRRCDPELAFDLPCHDQSQWENEPAAAIICSDTRTFSNLTDEELLDFAESLQKRSWVMGWYWTELQLPCKGWTIRPSWHIDAPLGSNTSEPMLLIGNTVDPVTPLQRSVVLSLSSWDTILKW
;
A
#
# COMPACT_ATOMS: atom_id res chain seq x y z
N MET A 1 -20.80 -16.75 3.78
CA MET A 1 -21.47 -15.64 4.48
C MET A 1 -22.18 -14.71 3.49
N ASP A 2 -23.43 -14.32 3.77
CA ASP A 2 -24.17 -13.29 3.04
C ASP A 2 -25.17 -12.61 4.00
N TRP A 3 -25.01 -11.30 4.23
CA TRP A 3 -25.84 -10.54 5.19
C TRP A 3 -27.31 -10.40 4.74
N ARG A 4 -27.62 -10.74 3.48
CA ARG A 4 -28.98 -10.75 2.91
C ARG A 4 -29.69 -12.09 3.07
N ALA A 5 -28.96 -13.16 3.47
CA ALA A 5 -29.51 -14.49 3.62
C ALA A 5 -29.84 -14.80 5.10
N GLU A 6 -31.07 -15.25 5.36
CA GLU A 6 -31.46 -15.76 6.67
C GLU A 6 -30.63 -17.01 7.03
N GLY A 7 -30.23 -17.13 8.29
CA GLY A 7 -29.44 -18.27 8.77
C GLY A 7 -27.98 -18.30 8.28
N SER A 8 -27.47 -17.21 7.70
CA SER A 8 -26.08 -17.11 7.27
C SER A 8 -25.07 -17.22 8.43
N GLU A 9 -23.89 -17.76 8.11
CA GLU A 9 -22.78 -17.91 9.05
C GLU A 9 -22.29 -16.55 9.57
N LYS A 10 -21.89 -16.50 10.85
CA LYS A 10 -21.40 -15.28 11.51
C LYS A 10 -19.89 -15.11 11.34
N VAL A 11 -19.48 -13.87 11.14
CA VAL A 11 -18.08 -13.43 11.16
C VAL A 11 -17.67 -12.94 12.56
N ALA A 12 -16.39 -13.06 12.91
CA ALA A 12 -15.80 -12.43 14.09
C ALA A 12 -14.83 -11.33 13.65
N ILE A 13 -15.20 -10.07 13.84
CA ILE A 13 -14.35 -8.91 13.55
C ILE A 13 -13.46 -8.63 14.77
N THR A 14 -12.15 -8.59 14.55
CA THR A 14 -11.17 -8.28 15.60
C THR A 14 -11.06 -6.77 15.76
N VAL A 15 -11.12 -6.30 17.01
CA VAL A 15 -11.16 -4.87 17.38
C VAL A 15 -10.19 -4.60 18.53
N ILE A 16 -9.48 -3.46 18.48
CA ILE A 16 -8.70 -2.92 19.59
C ILE A 16 -9.17 -1.50 19.90
N GLN A 17 -9.20 -1.15 21.18
CA GLN A 17 -9.52 0.18 21.67
C GLN A 17 -8.35 0.70 22.50
N ARG A 18 -7.89 1.91 22.22
CA ARG A 18 -7.21 2.75 23.21
C ARG A 18 -8.28 3.58 23.93
N PRO A 19 -8.47 3.41 25.25
CA PRO A 19 -9.47 4.17 25.99
C PRO A 19 -9.19 5.68 25.97
N ALA A 20 -10.26 6.48 26.03
CA ALA A 20 -10.21 7.89 26.38
C ALA A 20 -9.53 8.11 27.76
N LYS A 21 -9.00 9.31 28.01
CA LYS A 21 -8.43 9.66 29.33
C LYS A 21 -9.49 9.75 30.46
N VAL A 22 -10.77 9.73 30.11
CA VAL A 22 -11.92 9.82 31.01
C VAL A 22 -12.81 8.58 30.91
N GLN A 23 -13.68 8.35 31.90
CA GLN A 23 -14.68 7.28 31.83
C GLN A 23 -15.76 7.63 30.81
N PHE A 24 -16.39 6.62 30.18
CA PHE A 24 -17.49 6.82 29.22
C PHE A 24 -18.74 7.52 29.81
N THR A 25 -18.77 7.71 31.13
CA THR A 25 -19.83 8.43 31.88
C THR A 25 -19.42 9.84 32.32
N ASP A 26 -18.21 10.29 31.99
CA ASP A 26 -17.77 11.68 32.18
C ASP A 26 -18.42 12.56 31.10
N GLU A 27 -18.89 13.76 31.46
CA GLU A 27 -19.52 14.69 30.50
C GLU A 27 -18.55 15.15 29.39
N ARG A 28 -17.24 14.94 29.59
CA ARG A 28 -16.16 15.20 28.63
C ARG A 28 -15.82 14.02 27.72
N TYR A 29 -16.54 12.91 27.80
CA TYR A 29 -16.33 11.78 26.87
C TYR A 29 -16.89 12.14 25.48
N GLY A 30 -15.99 12.39 24.52
CA GLY A 30 -16.33 12.82 23.17
C GLY A 30 -16.83 11.70 22.24
N GLY A 31 -16.78 10.44 22.69
CA GLY A 31 -17.11 9.28 21.86
C GLY A 31 -15.86 8.56 21.33
N ALA A 32 -16.05 7.78 20.26
CA ALA A 32 -15.03 6.92 19.68
C ALA A 32 -14.68 7.29 18.24
N ILE A 33 -13.39 7.37 17.95
CA ILE A 33 -12.82 7.60 16.63
C ILE A 33 -12.40 6.25 16.04
N LEU A 34 -13.11 5.80 15.02
CA LEU A 34 -12.79 4.58 14.28
C LEU A 34 -11.71 4.88 13.23
N VAL A 35 -10.60 4.14 13.26
CA VAL A 35 -9.49 4.29 12.31
C VAL A 35 -9.33 3.05 11.43
N ASN A 36 -9.06 3.28 10.15
CA ASN A 36 -8.69 2.24 9.19
C ASN A 36 -7.51 2.75 8.33
N PRO A 37 -6.42 1.98 8.19
CA PRO A 37 -5.23 2.38 7.42
C PRO A 37 -5.41 2.43 5.89
N GLY A 38 -6.52 1.90 5.35
CA GLY A 38 -6.63 1.56 3.94
C GLY A 38 -5.98 0.20 3.67
N GLY A 39 -5.26 0.08 2.56
CA GLY A 39 -4.70 -1.18 2.07
C GLY A 39 -5.44 -1.73 0.85
N PRO A 40 -6.61 -2.43 0.99
CA PRO A 40 -7.55 -2.46 2.11
C PRO A 40 -7.30 -3.57 3.14
N SER A 41 -6.12 -4.19 3.10
CA SER A 41 -5.70 -5.34 3.91
C SER A 41 -4.67 -5.01 4.98
N ASP A 42 -4.34 -3.73 5.16
CA ASP A 42 -3.53 -3.27 6.28
C ASP A 42 -4.31 -3.48 7.58
N SER A 43 -3.68 -4.09 8.58
CA SER A 43 -4.34 -4.34 9.88
C SER A 43 -4.66 -3.02 10.60
N GLY A 44 -5.95 -2.76 10.82
CA GLY A 44 -6.41 -1.64 11.63
C GLY A 44 -6.06 -1.80 13.12
N ILE A 45 -5.92 -3.05 13.60
CA ILE A 45 -5.34 -3.34 14.91
C ILE A 45 -3.90 -2.79 14.99
N MET A 46 -3.02 -3.19 14.06
CA MET A 46 -1.63 -2.72 14.02
C MET A 46 -1.52 -1.23 13.71
N HIS A 47 -2.48 -0.65 12.99
CA HIS A 47 -2.54 0.79 12.77
C HIS A 47 -2.85 1.54 14.08
N ALA A 48 -3.92 1.18 14.79
CA ALA A 48 -4.28 1.81 16.07
C ALA A 48 -3.17 1.65 17.13
N VAL A 49 -2.51 0.48 17.22
CA VAL A 49 -1.34 0.28 18.11
C VAL A 49 -0.21 1.28 17.80
N ARG A 50 -0.01 1.67 16.53
CA ARG A 50 1.02 2.63 16.11
C ARG A 50 0.60 4.09 16.30
N ILE A 51 -0.65 4.45 16.01
CA ILE A 51 -1.07 5.86 15.91
C ILE A 51 -1.91 6.39 17.09
N ALA A 52 -2.54 5.53 17.90
CA ALA A 52 -3.57 5.99 18.84
C ALA A 52 -3.04 6.93 19.94
N GLU A 53 -1.78 6.78 20.37
CA GLU A 53 -1.15 7.71 21.31
C GLU A 53 -0.97 9.10 20.70
N GLN A 54 -0.48 9.16 19.46
CA GLN A 54 -0.24 10.40 18.72
C GLN A 54 -1.57 11.08 18.37
N LEU A 55 -2.58 10.31 17.95
CA LEU A 55 -3.90 10.83 17.65
C LEU A 55 -4.57 11.47 18.88
N GLN A 56 -4.46 10.86 20.07
CA GLN A 56 -4.92 11.47 21.32
C GLN A 56 -4.20 12.77 21.71
N THR A 57 -3.01 13.08 21.16
CA THR A 57 -2.39 14.41 21.32
C THR A 57 -2.94 15.48 20.37
N ILE A 58 -3.81 15.10 19.43
CA ILE A 58 -4.41 15.97 18.42
C ILE A 58 -5.91 16.18 18.68
N VAL A 59 -6.61 15.13 19.14
CA VAL A 59 -8.08 15.12 19.28
C VAL A 59 -8.58 15.37 20.70
N ASP A 60 -7.81 15.03 21.73
CA ASP A 60 -8.19 15.35 23.11
C ASP A 60 -7.87 16.82 23.42
N SER A 61 -8.72 17.48 24.20
CA SER A 61 -8.44 18.81 24.78
C SER A 61 -8.46 18.73 26.30
N ASP A 62 -7.37 19.21 26.92
CA ASP A 62 -7.23 19.34 28.37
C ASP A 62 -7.82 20.67 28.92
N ASP A 63 -8.55 21.44 28.09
CA ASP A 63 -9.18 22.70 28.45
C ASP A 63 -10.47 22.52 29.28
N GLU A 64 -10.99 23.59 29.87
CA GLU A 64 -12.27 23.57 30.60
C GLU A 64 -13.44 23.35 29.61
N GLY A 65 -14.04 22.15 29.67
CA GLY A 65 -15.03 21.68 28.68
C GLY A 65 -14.43 20.95 27.48
N GLY A 66 -13.12 20.69 27.46
CA GLY A 66 -12.45 19.86 26.46
C GLY A 66 -12.94 18.41 26.47
N LEU A 67 -12.93 17.78 25.29
CA LEU A 67 -13.37 16.40 25.07
C LEU A 67 -12.20 15.42 24.99
N PHE A 68 -12.46 14.14 25.31
CA PHE A 68 -11.52 13.05 25.23
C PHE A 68 -12.11 11.85 24.49
N PHE A 69 -11.31 11.19 23.65
CA PHE A 69 -11.82 10.21 22.69
C PHE A 69 -11.20 8.81 22.85
N ASP A 70 -12.06 7.79 22.70
CA ASP A 70 -11.60 6.43 22.39
C ASP A 70 -11.01 6.40 20.99
N VAL A 71 -9.91 5.69 20.77
CA VAL A 71 -9.39 5.40 19.42
C VAL A 71 -9.52 3.91 19.15
N ILE A 72 -10.31 3.55 18.15
CA ILE A 72 -10.68 2.16 17.85
C ILE A 72 -10.12 1.75 16.49
N GLY A 73 -9.29 0.71 16.47
CA GLY A 73 -8.85 0.04 15.25
C GLY A 73 -9.55 -1.30 15.08
N PHE A 74 -9.83 -1.70 13.84
CA PHE A 74 -10.45 -2.98 13.53
C PHE A 74 -9.82 -3.62 12.29
N ASP A 75 -9.77 -4.95 12.26
CA ASP A 75 -9.37 -5.69 11.06
C ASP A 75 -10.63 -6.10 10.27
N PRO A 76 -10.76 -5.74 8.98
CA PRO A 76 -11.86 -6.19 8.13
C PRO A 76 -11.97 -7.73 8.01
N GLY A 77 -13.11 -8.21 7.52
CA GLY A 77 -13.34 -9.65 7.34
C GLY A 77 -12.29 -10.30 6.44
N GLY A 78 -11.52 -11.24 6.98
CA GLY A 78 -10.41 -11.91 6.28
C GLY A 78 -9.04 -11.23 6.39
N VAL A 79 -8.93 -10.07 7.06
CA VAL A 79 -7.69 -9.28 7.20
C VAL A 79 -7.02 -9.52 8.56
N GLY A 80 -5.69 -9.47 8.62
CA GLY A 80 -4.95 -9.37 9.88
C GLY A 80 -5.26 -10.48 10.89
N TYR A 81 -5.62 -10.10 12.12
CA TYR A 81 -5.96 -10.99 13.23
C TYR A 81 -7.37 -11.60 13.13
N HIS A 82 -7.91 -11.77 11.93
CA HIS A 82 -9.22 -12.37 11.69
C HIS A 82 -9.16 -13.92 11.76
N PRO A 83 -10.03 -14.62 12.52
CA PRO A 83 -9.99 -16.10 12.68
C PRO A 83 -10.23 -16.94 11.41
N GLN A 84 -10.37 -16.30 10.24
CA GLN A 84 -10.52 -16.93 8.93
C GLN A 84 -9.66 -16.22 7.86
N ALA A 85 -8.55 -15.58 8.26
CA ALA A 85 -7.54 -15.08 7.32
C ALA A 85 -6.88 -16.27 6.61
N GLY A 86 -7.41 -16.63 5.43
CA GLY A 86 -7.00 -17.82 4.68
C GLY A 86 -5.73 -17.58 3.85
N MET A 87 -4.90 -18.62 3.73
CA MET A 87 -3.65 -18.60 2.95
C MET A 87 -3.91 -19.10 1.52
N PHE A 88 -3.91 -18.20 0.53
CA PHE A 88 -4.17 -18.44 -0.89
C PHE A 88 -3.26 -17.59 -1.80
N CYS A 89 -2.17 -18.21 -2.25
CA CYS A 89 -1.04 -17.61 -2.97
C CYS A 89 -1.34 -16.39 -3.89
N ARG A 90 -1.08 -15.19 -3.35
CA ARG A 90 -0.65 -13.95 -4.04
C ARG A 90 -1.39 -13.56 -5.34
N LEU A 91 -2.42 -12.71 -5.24
CA LEU A 91 -3.21 -12.18 -6.38
C LEU A 91 -3.54 -10.66 -6.19
N PRO A 92 -3.65 -9.82 -7.25
CA PRO A 92 -4.33 -8.49 -7.18
C PRO A 92 -5.08 -8.10 -8.54
N VAL A 93 -6.02 -7.15 -8.87
CA VAL A 93 -6.75 -5.91 -8.35
C VAL A 93 -6.55 -4.45 -8.91
N PRO A 94 -7.61 -3.61 -8.93
CA PRO A 94 -8.59 -3.28 -10.00
C PRO A 94 -8.20 -2.19 -11.04
N LYS A 95 -9.10 -1.91 -12.02
CA LYS A 95 -9.01 -0.78 -12.98
C LYS A 95 -9.00 0.61 -12.33
N TRP A 96 -7.84 1.04 -11.85
CA TRP A 96 -7.59 2.43 -11.45
C TRP A 96 -7.37 3.32 -12.68
N ASP A 97 -8.40 4.07 -13.07
CA ASP A 97 -8.26 5.12 -14.08
C ASP A 97 -7.77 6.43 -13.42
N ALA A 98 -6.59 6.37 -12.81
CA ALA A 98 -6.04 7.42 -11.93
C ALA A 98 -4.94 8.24 -12.63
N PRO A 99 -4.74 9.52 -12.26
CA PRO A 99 -3.62 10.33 -12.73
C PRO A 99 -2.34 9.96 -11.98
N ILE A 100 -1.85 8.74 -12.22
CA ILE A 100 -0.71 8.09 -11.54
C ILE A 100 0.64 8.77 -11.81
N GLY A 101 0.71 9.69 -12.79
CA GLY A 101 1.92 10.43 -13.18
C GLY A 101 2.55 11.29 -12.07
N GLN A 102 1.84 11.57 -10.98
CA GLN A 102 2.44 12.23 -9.80
C GLN A 102 3.59 11.39 -9.18
N SER A 103 3.61 10.09 -9.45
CA SER A 103 4.74 9.20 -9.11
C SER A 103 6.01 9.57 -9.90
N ASP A 104 5.85 9.98 -11.15
CA ASP A 104 6.95 10.37 -12.02
C ASP A 104 7.52 11.73 -11.56
N ASP A 105 6.65 12.68 -11.18
CA ASP A 105 7.05 13.98 -10.61
C ASP A 105 7.96 13.84 -9.36
N ILE A 106 7.72 12.84 -8.52
CA ILE A 106 8.53 12.58 -7.31
C ILE A 106 9.92 12.05 -7.67
N LEU A 107 10.03 11.20 -8.69
CA LEU A 107 11.33 10.68 -9.13
C LEU A 107 12.10 11.71 -9.98
N GLU A 108 11.41 12.57 -10.73
CA GLU A 108 12.00 13.75 -11.37
C GLU A 108 12.51 14.77 -10.34
N TYR A 109 11.81 14.93 -9.21
CA TYR A 109 12.30 15.72 -8.08
C TYR A 109 13.60 15.12 -7.51
N PHE A 110 13.70 13.79 -7.39
CA PHE A 110 14.95 13.13 -7.01
C PHE A 110 16.08 13.42 -8.02
N PHE A 111 15.86 13.24 -9.33
CA PHE A 111 16.91 13.49 -10.32
C PHE A 111 17.42 14.94 -10.29
N ARG A 112 16.51 15.92 -10.15
CA ARG A 112 16.86 17.34 -10.01
C ARG A 112 17.68 17.62 -8.74
N THR A 113 17.18 17.18 -7.59
CA THR A 113 17.87 17.43 -6.31
C THR A 113 19.18 16.65 -6.19
N CYS A 114 19.33 15.54 -6.90
CA CYS A 114 20.57 14.81 -7.03
C CYS A 114 21.59 15.53 -7.93
N SER A 115 21.22 15.99 -9.14
CA SER A 115 22.13 16.72 -10.03
C SER A 115 22.68 17.99 -9.37
N ASP A 116 21.79 18.72 -8.68
CA ASP A 116 22.11 20.01 -8.06
C ASP A 116 22.96 19.86 -6.78
N SER A 117 22.95 18.68 -6.15
CA SER A 117 23.60 18.43 -4.87
C SER A 117 24.93 17.68 -5.02
N SER A 118 26.03 18.32 -4.63
CA SER A 118 27.34 17.66 -4.53
C SER A 118 27.42 16.53 -3.50
N ALA A 119 26.38 16.34 -2.67
CA ALA A 119 26.28 15.23 -1.72
C ALA A 119 25.58 13.98 -2.27
N CYS A 120 24.93 14.06 -3.45
CA CYS A 120 24.36 12.88 -4.11
C CYS A 120 25.47 12.12 -4.85
N ALA A 121 25.65 10.83 -4.58
CA ALA A 121 26.71 10.03 -5.19
C ALA A 121 26.36 9.57 -6.63
N PHE A 122 25.07 9.43 -6.95
CA PHE A 122 24.55 9.02 -8.26
C PHE A 122 24.51 10.15 -9.31
N ARG A 123 24.84 11.39 -8.90
CA ARG A 123 24.67 12.58 -9.75
C ARG A 123 25.54 12.57 -11.00
N GLU A 124 25.03 13.23 -12.04
CA GLU A 124 25.75 13.60 -13.25
C GLU A 124 25.73 15.13 -13.46
N ASP A 125 26.43 15.65 -14.48
CA ASP A 125 26.51 17.10 -14.76
C ASP A 125 25.15 17.80 -15.02
N SER A 126 24.06 17.06 -15.22
CA SER A 126 22.72 17.60 -15.38
C SER A 126 21.62 16.60 -14.98
N ILE A 127 20.39 17.10 -14.83
CA ILE A 127 19.20 16.28 -14.59
C ILE A 127 18.97 15.28 -15.74
N GLU A 128 19.19 15.66 -17.00
CA GLU A 128 19.04 14.77 -18.15
C GLU A 128 20.04 13.62 -18.13
N LYS A 129 21.31 13.89 -17.78
CA LYS A 129 22.32 12.84 -17.62
C LYS A 129 22.00 11.93 -16.44
N THR A 130 21.56 12.49 -15.31
CA THR A 130 21.23 11.72 -14.10
C THR A 130 20.03 10.79 -14.37
N ARG A 131 19.00 11.29 -15.05
CA ARG A 131 17.85 10.50 -15.54
C ARG A 131 18.29 9.44 -16.57
N ALA A 132 19.17 9.77 -17.50
CA ALA A 132 19.66 8.83 -18.51
C ALA A 132 20.49 7.69 -17.89
N ARG A 133 21.37 8.00 -16.91
CA ARG A 133 22.12 6.99 -16.13
C ARG A 133 21.17 6.06 -15.39
N PHE A 134 20.08 6.59 -14.84
CA PHE A 134 19.03 5.79 -14.21
C PHE A 134 18.34 4.83 -15.21
N HIS A 135 17.90 5.32 -16.38
CA HIS A 135 17.26 4.45 -17.38
C HIS A 135 18.22 3.39 -17.91
N HIS A 136 19.48 3.75 -18.20
CA HIS A 136 20.51 2.82 -18.61
C HIS A 136 20.77 1.73 -17.55
N LEU A 137 20.72 2.05 -16.25
CA LEU A 137 20.83 1.06 -15.19
C LEU A 137 19.66 0.07 -15.20
N ILE A 138 18.42 0.56 -15.38
CA ILE A 138 17.24 -0.29 -15.53
C ILE A 138 17.37 -1.22 -16.75
N GLU A 139 17.73 -0.68 -17.91
CA GLU A 139 17.95 -1.45 -19.15
C GLU A 139 19.08 -2.47 -19.01
N SER A 140 20.18 -2.10 -18.34
CA SER A 140 21.28 -3.00 -18.02
C SER A 140 20.84 -4.17 -17.14
N LEU A 141 19.95 -3.94 -16.17
CA LEU A 141 19.40 -4.98 -15.28
C LEU A 141 18.28 -5.80 -15.94
N ASP A 142 17.65 -5.30 -17.01
CA ASP A 142 16.73 -6.05 -17.88
C ASP A 142 17.51 -7.00 -18.83
N ILE A 143 18.71 -6.61 -19.28
CA ILE A 143 19.56 -7.39 -20.20
C ILE A 143 20.53 -8.35 -19.47
N SER A 144 21.15 -7.90 -18.38
CA SER A 144 22.20 -8.61 -17.65
C SER A 144 22.03 -8.45 -16.12
N PRO A 145 21.02 -9.10 -15.52
CA PRO A 145 20.75 -8.99 -14.08
C PRO A 145 21.90 -9.58 -13.24
N LEU A 146 22.10 -9.04 -12.03
CA LEU A 146 23.28 -9.34 -11.21
C LEU A 146 23.09 -10.64 -10.40
N PRO A 147 24.01 -11.62 -10.49
CA PRO A 147 23.89 -12.89 -9.76
C PRO A 147 24.33 -12.73 -8.29
N VAL A 148 23.46 -13.10 -7.35
CA VAL A 148 23.75 -13.12 -5.91
C VAL A 148 24.30 -14.48 -5.51
N SER A 149 25.52 -14.53 -4.97
CA SER A 149 26.07 -15.77 -4.41
C SER A 149 25.40 -16.15 -3.09
N SER A 150 25.16 -17.46 -2.86
CA SER A 150 24.66 -17.95 -1.57
C SER A 150 25.67 -17.74 -0.43
N THR A 151 25.20 -17.30 0.73
CA THR A 151 26.01 -17.18 1.96
C THR A 151 25.45 -18.10 3.06
N SER A 152 25.98 -17.99 4.29
CA SER A 152 25.37 -18.61 5.48
C SER A 152 24.07 -17.93 5.93
N GLU A 153 23.79 -16.71 5.45
CA GLU A 153 22.63 -15.91 5.87
C GLU A 153 21.50 -15.92 4.84
N HIS A 154 21.81 -16.20 3.56
CA HIS A 154 20.82 -16.24 2.47
C HIS A 154 21.16 -17.22 1.35
N SER A 155 20.11 -17.67 0.66
CA SER A 155 20.20 -18.43 -0.60
C SER A 155 20.91 -17.64 -1.71
N ALA A 156 21.30 -18.35 -2.78
CA ALA A 156 21.61 -17.71 -4.05
C ALA A 156 20.34 -17.11 -4.67
N ASP A 157 20.47 -15.98 -5.35
CA ASP A 157 19.37 -15.19 -5.92
C ASP A 157 19.90 -14.40 -7.13
N VAL A 158 19.08 -13.55 -7.75
CA VAL A 158 19.44 -12.66 -8.85
C VAL A 158 18.77 -11.31 -8.64
N VAL A 159 19.53 -10.21 -8.67
CA VAL A 159 18.97 -8.85 -8.61
C VAL A 159 18.60 -8.40 -10.02
N THR A 160 17.32 -8.06 -10.20
CA THR A 160 16.72 -7.71 -11.49
C THR A 160 16.25 -6.25 -11.54
N SER A 161 15.95 -5.77 -12.75
CA SER A 161 15.25 -4.49 -12.97
C SER A 161 13.96 -4.39 -12.15
N SER A 162 13.25 -5.51 -11.98
CA SER A 162 11.97 -5.59 -11.27
C SER A 162 12.13 -5.45 -9.75
N ASP A 163 13.29 -5.82 -9.20
CA ASP A 163 13.61 -5.60 -7.79
C ASP A 163 13.90 -4.10 -7.52
N LEU A 164 14.61 -3.43 -8.45
CA LEU A 164 14.80 -1.99 -8.42
C LEU A 164 13.48 -1.22 -8.62
N ARG A 165 12.65 -1.60 -9.60
CA ARG A 165 11.30 -1.03 -9.80
C ARG A 165 10.41 -1.17 -8.54
N ARG A 166 10.43 -2.33 -7.86
CA ARG A 166 9.71 -2.53 -6.59
C ARG A 166 10.21 -1.64 -5.47
N PHE A 167 11.52 -1.43 -5.34
CA PHE A 167 12.04 -0.45 -4.38
C PHE A 167 11.62 0.98 -4.74
N ILE A 168 11.61 1.36 -6.02
CA ILE A 168 11.18 2.70 -6.45
C ILE A 168 9.70 2.97 -6.10
N LYS A 169 8.82 1.95 -6.12
CA LYS A 169 7.44 2.08 -5.61
C LYS A 169 7.40 2.54 -4.14
N GLU A 170 8.30 2.04 -3.30
CA GLU A 170 8.43 2.51 -1.90
C GLU A 170 9.09 3.88 -1.84
N VAL A 171 10.04 4.18 -2.73
CA VAL A 171 10.68 5.50 -2.78
C VAL A 171 9.69 6.60 -3.08
N VAL A 172 8.86 6.47 -4.12
CA VAL A 172 7.86 7.51 -4.45
C VAL A 172 6.77 7.63 -3.39
N TYR A 173 6.50 6.57 -2.63
CA TYR A 173 5.53 6.58 -1.54
C TYR A 173 6.09 7.23 -0.25
N HIS A 174 7.39 7.12 0.01
CA HIS A 174 8.06 7.66 1.20
C HIS A 174 9.37 8.44 0.87
N PRO A 175 9.34 9.46 -0.01
CA PRO A 175 10.56 10.03 -0.62
C PRO A 175 11.55 10.60 0.39
N VAL A 176 11.06 11.35 1.39
CA VAL A 176 11.89 12.00 2.43
C VAL A 176 12.73 11.00 3.23
N ALA A 177 12.21 9.79 3.47
CA ALA A 177 12.89 8.75 4.23
C ALA A 177 13.79 7.85 3.38
N THR A 178 13.59 7.81 2.06
CA THR A 178 14.14 6.78 1.17
C THR A 178 15.13 7.30 0.14
N PHE A 179 15.10 8.59 -0.24
CA PHE A 179 16.07 9.18 -1.19
C PHE A 179 17.55 8.92 -0.84
N PRO A 180 18.01 9.00 0.43
CA PRO A 180 19.41 8.69 0.76
C PRO A 180 19.79 7.22 0.54
N LEU A 181 18.81 6.30 0.62
CA LEU A 181 19.01 4.89 0.29
C LEU A 181 18.94 4.67 -1.23
N LEU A 182 18.08 5.40 -1.95
CA LEU A 182 18.02 5.34 -3.41
C LEU A 182 19.34 5.78 -4.04
N ASP A 183 19.89 6.94 -3.64
CA ASP A 183 21.18 7.45 -4.11
C ASP A 183 22.29 6.38 -4.00
N ARG A 184 22.53 5.89 -2.77
CA ARG A 184 23.51 4.84 -2.51
C ARG A 184 23.27 3.58 -3.34
N LEU A 185 22.04 3.09 -3.39
CA LEU A 185 21.70 1.83 -4.05
C LEU A 185 21.83 1.92 -5.58
N LEU A 186 21.51 3.07 -6.17
CA LEU A 186 21.72 3.31 -7.61
C LEU A 186 23.21 3.37 -7.98
N VAL A 187 24.07 3.86 -7.09
CA VAL A 187 25.54 3.77 -7.29
C VAL A 187 26.00 2.32 -7.17
N GLU A 188 25.65 1.62 -6.09
CA GLU A 188 26.06 0.22 -5.89
C GLU A 188 25.65 -0.68 -7.07
N LEU A 189 24.41 -0.58 -7.55
CA LEU A 189 23.96 -1.36 -8.71
C LEU A 189 24.64 -0.93 -10.03
N ALA A 190 24.99 0.35 -10.21
CA ALA A 190 25.72 0.82 -11.39
C ALA A 190 27.18 0.34 -11.42
N ASP A 191 27.80 0.17 -10.24
CA ASP A 191 29.13 -0.42 -10.09
C ASP A 191 29.09 -1.97 -10.11
N GLY A 192 27.90 -2.58 -10.26
CA GLY A 192 27.70 -4.02 -10.30
C GLY A 192 27.68 -4.73 -8.93
N ASN A 193 27.59 -3.97 -7.83
CA ASN A 193 27.49 -4.48 -6.46
C ASN A 193 26.02 -4.73 -6.09
N GLU A 194 25.63 -6.00 -6.02
CA GLU A 194 24.26 -6.45 -5.76
C GLU A 194 23.88 -6.45 -4.27
N THR A 195 24.86 -6.35 -3.36
CA THR A 195 24.74 -6.69 -1.93
C THR A 195 23.54 -6.06 -1.22
N THR A 196 23.36 -4.74 -1.28
CA THR A 196 22.29 -4.06 -0.52
C THR A 196 20.90 -4.40 -1.08
N MET A 197 20.75 -4.53 -2.39
CA MET A 197 19.49 -4.96 -3.01
C MET A 197 19.21 -6.44 -2.75
N ALA A 198 20.23 -7.29 -2.74
CA ALA A 198 20.11 -8.70 -2.37
C ALA A 198 19.60 -8.88 -0.94
N ILE A 199 20.27 -8.26 0.05
CA ILE A 199 19.85 -8.29 1.47
C ILE A 199 18.41 -7.76 1.62
N ARG A 200 18.10 -6.64 0.94
CA ARG A 200 16.76 -6.05 0.97
C ARG A 200 15.71 -7.01 0.40
N LYS A 201 15.93 -7.56 -0.79
CA LYS A 201 15.06 -8.56 -1.44
C LYS A 201 14.85 -9.79 -0.54
N GLN A 202 15.93 -10.30 0.03
CA GLN A 202 15.92 -11.48 0.89
C GLN A 202 15.25 -11.24 2.25
N SER A 203 15.29 -10.02 2.80
CA SER A 203 14.54 -9.69 4.02
C SER A 203 13.03 -9.92 3.84
N GLY A 204 12.47 -9.60 2.65
CA GLY A 204 11.09 -9.92 2.27
C GLY A 204 10.81 -11.39 1.94
N LEU A 205 11.85 -12.24 1.82
CA LEU A 205 11.75 -13.69 1.56
C LEU A 205 11.98 -14.53 2.82
N LEU A 206 12.84 -14.08 3.73
CA LEU A 206 13.17 -14.77 4.98
C LEU A 206 11.97 -14.88 5.94
N ASN A 207 11.04 -13.92 5.89
CA ASN A 207 9.75 -14.03 6.57
C ASN A 207 8.92 -15.22 6.05
N ARG A 208 8.91 -15.43 4.72
CA ARG A 208 8.15 -16.50 4.06
C ARG A 208 8.77 -17.88 4.31
N ASP A 209 10.09 -17.99 4.15
CA ASP A 209 10.77 -19.30 4.11
C ASP A 209 11.05 -19.91 5.50
N ARG A 210 10.95 -19.11 6.57
CA ARG A 210 10.97 -19.60 7.96
C ARG A 210 9.71 -20.38 8.35
N GLN A 211 8.57 -20.09 7.74
CA GLN A 211 7.25 -20.57 8.19
C GLN A 211 6.88 -21.95 7.62
N LEU A 212 7.16 -22.19 6.34
CA LEU A 212 6.92 -23.48 5.66
C LEU A 212 7.59 -24.71 6.32
N ARG A 213 8.50 -24.49 7.28
CA ARG A 213 9.22 -25.55 8.02
C ARG A 213 8.84 -25.64 9.50
N ARG A 214 7.87 -24.85 9.99
CA ARG A 214 7.51 -24.79 11.43
C ARG A 214 6.02 -24.64 11.76
N CYS A 215 5.13 -24.37 10.81
CA CYS A 215 3.70 -24.27 11.11
C CYS A 215 3.09 -25.66 11.35
N ASP A 216 2.69 -25.92 12.60
CA ASP A 216 1.79 -27.02 12.95
C ASP A 216 0.35 -26.62 12.54
N PRO A 217 -0.41 -27.46 11.82
CA PRO A 217 -1.80 -27.16 11.46
C PRO A 217 -2.73 -26.87 12.65
N GLU A 218 -2.46 -27.42 13.84
CA GLU A 218 -3.25 -27.13 15.04
C GLU A 218 -2.86 -25.78 15.70
N LEU A 219 -1.69 -25.22 15.34
CA LEU A 219 -1.18 -23.92 15.80
C LEU A 219 -1.28 -22.83 14.71
N ALA A 220 -2.19 -23.01 13.75
CA ALA A 220 -2.42 -22.08 12.63
C ALA A 220 -3.04 -20.71 13.02
N PHE A 221 -3.15 -20.42 14.32
CA PHE A 221 -3.59 -19.14 14.89
C PHE A 221 -2.57 -18.51 15.85
N ASP A 222 -1.42 -19.16 16.05
CA ASP A 222 -0.39 -18.74 17.00
C ASP A 222 0.65 -17.86 16.30
N LEU A 223 0.98 -16.71 16.91
CA LEU A 223 1.84 -15.64 16.34
C LEU A 223 3.12 -16.11 15.61
N PRO A 224 3.88 -17.13 16.05
CA PRO A 224 5.10 -17.58 15.36
C PRO A 224 4.87 -18.13 13.93
N CYS A 225 3.63 -18.49 13.60
CA CYS A 225 3.24 -19.07 12.30
C CYS A 225 2.82 -18.01 11.26
N HIS A 226 2.74 -16.73 11.63
CA HIS A 226 2.13 -15.67 10.81
C HIS A 226 3.12 -14.60 10.32
N ASP A 227 3.12 -14.30 9.02
CA ASP A 227 3.84 -13.18 8.42
C ASP A 227 2.86 -12.09 7.97
N GLN A 228 3.07 -10.87 8.44
CA GLN A 228 2.29 -9.69 8.05
C GLN A 228 2.35 -9.46 6.53
N SER A 229 3.45 -9.81 5.85
CA SER A 229 3.56 -9.65 4.38
C SER A 229 2.64 -10.60 3.59
N GLN A 230 2.22 -11.73 4.18
CA GLN A 230 1.23 -12.62 3.55
C GLN A 230 -0.20 -12.11 3.82
N TRP A 231 -0.47 -11.63 5.04
CA TRP A 231 -1.75 -11.05 5.45
C TRP A 231 -2.21 -9.85 4.61
N GLU A 232 -1.28 -9.09 4.04
CA GLU A 232 -1.63 -7.93 3.21
C GLU A 232 -1.98 -8.35 1.77
N ASN A 233 -1.22 -9.25 1.15
CA ASN A 233 -1.34 -9.49 -0.29
C ASN A 233 -2.62 -10.24 -0.70
N GLU A 234 -3.06 -11.21 0.08
CA GLU A 234 -4.12 -12.15 -0.34
C GLU A 234 -5.54 -11.64 -0.04
N PRO A 235 -5.80 -11.00 1.12
CA PRO A 235 -7.03 -10.24 1.36
C PRO A 235 -7.14 -8.99 0.47
N ALA A 236 -6.03 -8.32 0.10
CA ALA A 236 -6.07 -7.27 -0.92
C ALA A 236 -6.64 -7.80 -2.23
N ALA A 237 -6.20 -8.98 -2.67
CA ALA A 237 -6.77 -9.69 -3.81
C ALA A 237 -8.28 -9.88 -3.68
N ALA A 238 -8.69 -10.47 -2.56
CA ALA A 238 -10.05 -10.94 -2.38
C ALA A 238 -11.05 -9.78 -2.25
N ILE A 239 -10.70 -8.76 -1.46
CA ILE A 239 -11.50 -7.54 -1.30
C ILE A 239 -11.58 -6.83 -2.65
N ILE A 240 -10.44 -6.37 -3.16
CA ILE A 240 -10.48 -5.41 -4.27
C ILE A 240 -10.87 -6.11 -5.60
N CYS A 241 -10.68 -7.42 -5.81
CA CYS A 241 -11.23 -8.08 -7.01
C CYS A 241 -12.73 -8.24 -6.89
N SER A 242 -13.27 -8.42 -5.67
CA SER A 242 -14.72 -8.56 -5.44
C SER A 242 -15.45 -7.21 -5.58
N ASP A 243 -14.81 -6.11 -5.17
CA ASP A 243 -15.31 -4.75 -5.37
C ASP A 243 -15.41 -4.36 -6.86
N THR A 244 -14.67 -5.05 -7.75
CA THR A 244 -14.39 -4.51 -9.09
C THR A 244 -14.81 -5.42 -10.24
N ARG A 245 -15.67 -4.86 -11.10
CA ARG A 245 -16.43 -5.58 -12.13
C ARG A 245 -15.73 -5.62 -13.50
N THR A 246 -14.82 -4.68 -13.76
CA THR A 246 -14.29 -4.35 -15.10
C THR A 246 -13.13 -5.24 -15.58
N PHE A 247 -12.70 -6.23 -14.80
CA PHE A 247 -11.52 -7.05 -15.10
C PHE A 247 -11.79 -8.54 -15.36
N SER A 248 -12.91 -9.08 -14.87
CA SER A 248 -13.33 -10.43 -15.22
C SER A 248 -13.72 -10.49 -16.71
N ASN A 249 -13.17 -11.45 -17.43
CA ASN A 249 -13.38 -11.73 -18.86
C ASN A 249 -12.67 -10.80 -19.87
N LEU A 250 -11.65 -10.04 -19.48
CA LEU A 250 -10.75 -9.40 -20.46
C LEU A 250 -9.96 -10.46 -21.27
N THR A 251 -9.81 -10.22 -22.56
CA THR A 251 -8.85 -10.94 -23.42
C THR A 251 -7.41 -10.58 -23.06
N ASP A 252 -6.44 -11.37 -23.53
CA ASP A 252 -5.02 -11.03 -23.36
C ASP A 252 -4.60 -9.77 -24.13
N GLU A 253 -5.27 -9.46 -25.24
CA GLU A 253 -5.05 -8.23 -26.03
C GLU A 253 -5.54 -6.99 -25.27
N GLU A 254 -6.79 -6.98 -24.76
CA GLU A 254 -7.33 -5.89 -23.92
C GLU A 254 -6.52 -5.69 -22.63
N LEU A 255 -5.92 -6.75 -22.09
CA LEU A 255 -5.09 -6.71 -20.89
C LEU A 255 -3.71 -6.10 -21.16
N LEU A 256 -3.13 -6.36 -22.33
CA LEU A 256 -1.88 -5.74 -22.79
C LEU A 256 -2.09 -4.26 -23.15
N ASP A 257 -3.14 -3.93 -23.91
CA ASP A 257 -3.57 -2.54 -24.18
C ASP A 257 -3.74 -1.75 -22.87
N PHE A 258 -4.36 -2.39 -21.87
CA PHE A 258 -4.54 -1.79 -20.57
C PHE A 258 -3.20 -1.57 -19.83
N ALA A 259 -2.31 -2.56 -19.81
CA ALA A 259 -0.97 -2.44 -19.22
C ALA A 259 -0.16 -1.30 -19.86
N GLU A 260 -0.17 -1.24 -21.19
CA GLU A 260 0.43 -0.13 -21.93
C GLU A 260 -0.21 1.22 -21.57
N SER A 261 -1.54 1.27 -21.38
CA SER A 261 -2.24 2.51 -20.99
C SER A 261 -1.76 3.05 -19.63
N LEU A 262 -1.36 2.18 -18.71
CA LEU A 262 -0.79 2.59 -17.42
C LEU A 262 0.66 3.02 -17.57
N GLN A 263 1.49 2.23 -18.27
CA GLN A 263 2.91 2.53 -18.47
C GLN A 263 3.14 3.81 -19.30
N LYS A 264 2.17 4.19 -20.15
CA LYS A 264 2.13 5.49 -20.87
C LYS A 264 1.67 6.67 -19.99
N ARG A 265 1.07 6.42 -18.81
CA ARG A 265 0.57 7.45 -17.86
C ARG A 265 1.48 7.68 -16.65
N SER A 266 2.23 6.66 -16.26
CA SER A 266 3.34 6.77 -15.32
C SER A 266 4.38 5.73 -15.71
N TRP A 267 5.58 6.17 -16.08
CA TRP A 267 6.65 5.23 -16.40
C TRP A 267 7.24 4.59 -15.13
N VAL A 268 7.04 5.24 -13.96
CA VAL A 268 7.52 4.77 -12.66
C VAL A 268 6.60 3.74 -12.02
N MET A 269 5.28 3.92 -12.10
CA MET A 269 4.27 3.11 -11.39
C MET A 269 3.29 2.38 -12.30
N GLY A 270 3.32 2.59 -13.63
CA GLY A 270 2.39 1.91 -14.55
C GLY A 270 2.46 0.39 -14.48
N TRP A 271 3.69 -0.17 -14.45
CA TRP A 271 3.92 -1.59 -14.21
C TRP A 271 3.42 -2.05 -12.83
N TYR A 272 3.53 -1.24 -11.77
CA TYR A 272 3.05 -1.60 -10.43
C TYR A 272 1.53 -1.70 -10.44
N TRP A 273 0.85 -0.70 -10.99
CA TRP A 273 -0.60 -0.74 -11.17
C TRP A 273 -1.04 -1.87 -12.11
N THR A 274 -0.17 -2.35 -13.02
CA THR A 274 -0.44 -3.52 -13.88
C THR A 274 -0.26 -4.84 -13.13
N GLU A 275 0.86 -5.04 -12.41
CA GLU A 275 1.06 -6.20 -11.52
C GLU A 275 -0.04 -6.27 -10.48
N LEU A 276 -0.45 -5.10 -9.97
CA LEU A 276 -1.59 -4.97 -9.10
C LEU A 276 -2.86 -5.47 -9.77
N GLN A 277 -3.04 -5.57 -11.09
CA GLN A 277 -4.34 -5.86 -11.72
C GLN A 277 -4.52 -7.26 -12.33
N LEU A 278 -3.43 -7.90 -12.77
CA LEU A 278 -3.45 -9.08 -13.65
C LEU A 278 -4.38 -10.23 -13.18
N PRO A 279 -4.23 -10.79 -11.97
CA PRO A 279 -5.11 -11.84 -11.42
C PRO A 279 -6.62 -11.61 -11.40
N CYS A 280 -7.16 -10.38 -11.40
CA CYS A 280 -8.63 -10.24 -11.48
C CYS A 280 -9.21 -10.76 -12.81
N LYS A 281 -8.39 -10.99 -13.85
CA LYS A 281 -8.80 -11.74 -15.05
C LYS A 281 -9.41 -13.11 -14.71
N GLY A 282 -8.86 -13.78 -13.69
CA GLY A 282 -9.30 -15.08 -13.20
C GLY A 282 -10.29 -15.04 -12.02
N TRP A 283 -10.64 -13.86 -11.49
CA TRP A 283 -11.46 -13.77 -10.28
C TRP A 283 -12.96 -13.89 -10.60
N THR A 284 -13.51 -15.07 -10.33
CA THR A 284 -14.91 -15.43 -10.60
C THR A 284 -15.86 -15.12 -9.45
N ILE A 285 -15.35 -14.84 -8.25
CA ILE A 285 -16.16 -14.55 -7.06
C ILE A 285 -16.73 -13.13 -7.14
N ARG A 286 -18.02 -13.00 -6.84
CA ARG A 286 -18.78 -11.74 -6.92
C ARG A 286 -19.69 -11.61 -5.68
N PRO A 287 -19.76 -10.42 -5.05
CA PRO A 287 -20.59 -10.20 -3.86
C PRO A 287 -22.10 -10.22 -4.19
N SER A 288 -22.94 -10.56 -3.20
CA SER A 288 -24.41 -10.53 -3.26
C SER A 288 -25.02 -9.11 -3.35
N TRP A 289 -24.17 -8.09 -3.26
CA TRP A 289 -24.51 -6.67 -3.20
C TRP A 289 -23.39 -5.84 -3.84
N HIS A 290 -23.73 -4.65 -4.32
CA HIS A 290 -22.82 -3.69 -4.94
C HIS A 290 -23.43 -2.28 -4.83
N ILE A 291 -22.62 -1.25 -5.08
CA ILE A 291 -23.06 0.14 -5.19
C ILE A 291 -22.82 0.61 -6.63
N ASP A 292 -23.87 0.54 -7.46
CA ASP A 292 -23.85 1.02 -8.86
C ASP A 292 -24.30 2.49 -8.98
N ALA A 293 -24.70 3.12 -7.86
CA ALA A 293 -25.11 4.52 -7.81
C ALA A 293 -23.89 5.45 -7.55
N PRO A 294 -23.94 6.73 -7.97
CA PRO A 294 -22.93 7.71 -7.58
C PRO A 294 -22.76 7.80 -6.06
N LEU A 295 -21.51 7.82 -5.59
CA LEU A 295 -21.18 7.94 -4.16
C LEU A 295 -21.48 9.35 -3.66
N GLY A 296 -22.65 9.53 -3.05
CA GLY A 296 -23.08 10.83 -2.52
C GLY A 296 -24.45 10.78 -1.84
N SER A 297 -24.56 11.43 -0.69
CA SER A 297 -25.82 11.73 -0.03
C SER A 297 -25.62 12.92 0.91
N ASN A 298 -26.66 13.70 1.18
CA ASN A 298 -26.61 14.70 2.25
C ASN A 298 -26.24 14.01 3.58
N THR A 299 -25.07 14.33 4.12
CA THR A 299 -24.70 13.98 5.48
C THR A 299 -25.46 14.84 6.49
N SER A 300 -25.57 14.37 7.74
CA SER A 300 -26.06 15.22 8.84
C SER A 300 -25.03 16.28 9.25
N GLU A 301 -23.74 15.99 9.08
CA GLU A 301 -22.61 16.83 9.45
C GLU A 301 -21.61 16.96 8.28
N PRO A 302 -20.90 18.10 8.12
CA PRO A 302 -19.90 18.26 7.07
C PRO A 302 -18.73 17.27 7.21
N MET A 303 -18.32 16.64 6.11
CA MET A 303 -17.13 15.78 6.08
C MET A 303 -15.91 16.52 5.54
N LEU A 304 -14.79 16.38 6.25
CA LEU A 304 -13.48 16.86 5.81
C LEU A 304 -12.84 15.86 4.84
N LEU A 305 -12.58 16.30 3.60
CA LEU A 305 -11.74 15.57 2.66
C LEU A 305 -10.36 16.24 2.54
N ILE A 306 -9.31 15.44 2.72
CA ILE A 306 -7.91 15.83 2.55
C ILE A 306 -7.39 15.21 1.25
N GLY A 307 -6.46 15.88 0.57
CA GLY A 307 -5.75 15.33 -0.59
C GLY A 307 -4.46 16.10 -0.83
N ASN A 308 -3.36 15.39 -1.04
CA ASN A 308 -2.04 16.01 -1.19
C ASN A 308 -1.78 16.35 -2.66
N THR A 309 -1.06 17.45 -2.92
CA THR A 309 -0.82 17.94 -4.29
C THR A 309 0.05 17.02 -5.15
N VAL A 310 0.87 16.16 -4.54
CA VAL A 310 1.74 15.18 -5.22
C VAL A 310 1.66 13.84 -4.46
N ASP A 311 0.60 13.08 -4.71
CA ASP A 311 0.35 11.77 -4.10
C ASP A 311 0.41 10.69 -5.20
N PRO A 312 1.32 9.70 -5.11
CA PRO A 312 1.49 8.67 -6.13
C PRO A 312 0.35 7.62 -6.15
N VAL A 313 -0.57 7.64 -5.16
CA VAL A 313 -1.62 6.65 -4.97
C VAL A 313 -3.01 7.29 -4.96
N THR A 314 -3.20 8.36 -4.17
CA THR A 314 -4.46 9.10 -3.98
C THR A 314 -4.34 10.59 -4.39
N PRO A 315 -3.96 10.89 -5.65
CA PRO A 315 -3.71 12.26 -6.13
C PRO A 315 -4.92 13.19 -5.93
N LEU A 316 -4.68 14.44 -5.52
CA LEU A 316 -5.69 15.46 -5.11
C LEU A 316 -6.95 15.53 -6.00
N GLN A 317 -6.84 15.29 -7.31
CA GLN A 317 -7.97 15.25 -8.22
C GLN A 317 -9.04 14.22 -7.79
N ARG A 318 -8.67 13.15 -7.07
CA ARG A 318 -9.59 12.19 -6.44
C ARG A 318 -10.38 12.81 -5.29
N SER A 319 -9.72 13.47 -4.33
CA SER A 319 -10.40 14.16 -3.23
C SER A 319 -11.32 15.28 -3.73
N VAL A 320 -10.93 15.97 -4.81
CA VAL A 320 -11.79 16.94 -5.52
C VAL A 320 -13.02 16.26 -6.13
N VAL A 321 -12.85 15.19 -6.92
CA VAL A 321 -13.98 14.46 -7.53
C VAL A 321 -14.93 13.89 -6.46
N LEU A 322 -14.40 13.39 -5.35
CA LEU A 322 -15.20 12.94 -4.21
C LEU A 322 -15.99 14.10 -3.60
N SER A 323 -15.36 15.21 -3.22
CA SER A 323 -16.08 16.36 -2.61
C SER A 323 -17.23 16.89 -3.48
N LEU A 324 -17.03 16.93 -4.80
CA LEU A 324 -18.03 17.38 -5.76
C LEU A 324 -19.24 16.43 -5.88
N SER A 325 -19.16 15.20 -5.34
CA SER A 325 -20.30 14.28 -5.22
C SER A 325 -21.02 14.36 -3.86
N SER A 326 -21.13 15.57 -3.28
CA SER A 326 -21.96 15.96 -2.12
C SER A 326 -21.27 16.02 -0.74
N TRP A 327 -20.04 16.52 -0.64
CA TRP A 327 -19.32 16.65 0.65
C TRP A 327 -18.63 18.02 0.73
N ASP A 328 -19.16 18.90 1.59
CA ASP A 328 -19.04 20.37 1.45
C ASP A 328 -17.68 21.02 1.75
N THR A 329 -16.59 20.29 2.04
CA THR A 329 -15.28 20.91 2.28
C THR A 329 -14.08 20.06 1.85
N ILE A 330 -13.20 20.66 1.05
CA ILE A 330 -11.81 20.21 0.83
C ILE A 330 -10.88 21.13 1.61
N LEU A 331 -9.97 20.58 2.42
CA LEU A 331 -8.75 21.30 2.81
C LEU A 331 -7.60 20.90 1.88
N LYS A 332 -6.96 21.90 1.29
CA LYS A 332 -5.78 21.74 0.43
C LYS A 332 -4.55 22.11 1.24
N TRP A 333 -3.52 21.27 1.14
CA TRP A 333 -2.21 21.43 1.79
C TRP A 333 -1.11 21.14 0.75
#